data_AF-A0A2D8B942-F1
#
_entry.id   AF-A0A2D8B942-F1
#
_cell.length_a   1.000
_cell.length_b   1.000
_cell.length_c   1.000
_cell.angle_alpha   90.00
_cell.angle_beta   90.00
_cell.angle_gamma   90.00
#
_symmetry.space_group_name_H-M   'P 1'
#
loop_
_entity.id
_entity.type
_entity.pdbx_description
1 polymer ?
#
loop_
_entity_poly.entity_id
_entity_poly.type
_entity_poly.pdbx_seq_one_letter_code
_entity_poly.pdbx_strand_id
1 'polypeptide(L)'
;MGRLVLSRRAGEQIRLTLKPGASIDDFLDELEQVGIWITVVQTDGGRARLAIEAPEQLLVLRDELIPGHESFVKLTAGFERS
;
A
#
# COMPACT_ATOMS: atom_id res chain seq x y z
N MET A 1 5.49 -14.25 2.18
CA MET A 1 4.52 -13.24 1.71
C MET A 1 3.51 -12.93 2.79
N GLY A 2 3.28 -11.64 3.05
CA GLY A 2 2.26 -11.19 4.00
C GLY A 2 0.92 -10.92 3.31
N ARG A 3 -0.19 -11.18 4.01
CA ARG A 3 -1.54 -10.82 3.56
C ARG A 3 -2.23 -9.94 4.59
N LEU A 4 -2.69 -8.76 4.16
CA LEU A 4 -3.50 -7.85 4.97
C LEU A 4 -4.87 -7.67 4.32
N VAL A 5 -5.93 -7.82 5.11
CA VAL A 5 -7.31 -7.52 4.68
C VAL A 5 -7.85 -6.38 5.52
N LEU A 6 -8.28 -5.31 4.86
CA LEU A 6 -8.77 -4.10 5.51
C LEU A 6 -9.92 -3.47 4.72
N SER A 7 -10.73 -2.67 5.40
CA SER A 7 -11.86 -1.97 4.78
C SER A 7 -11.56 -0.49 4.65
N ARG A 8 -11.74 0.07 3.45
CA ARG A 8 -11.48 1.48 3.11
C ARG A 8 -12.71 2.17 2.54
N ARG A 9 -12.84 3.47 2.78
CA ARG A 9 -13.80 4.36 2.11
C ARG A 9 -13.11 5.22 1.07
N ALA A 10 -13.91 5.88 0.24
CA ALA A 10 -13.40 6.93 -0.65
C ALA A 10 -12.60 7.97 0.15
N GLY A 11 -11.40 8.30 -0.33
CA GLY A 11 -10.48 9.24 0.32
C GLY A 11 -9.55 8.62 1.37
N GLU A 12 -9.79 7.40 1.84
CA GLU A 12 -8.87 6.72 2.76
C GLU A 12 -7.71 6.09 1.99
N GLN A 13 -6.48 6.27 2.50
CA GLN A 13 -5.25 5.84 1.83
C GLN A 13 -4.61 4.63 2.52
N ILE A 14 -3.78 3.93 1.76
CA ILE A 14 -2.91 2.85 2.24
C ILE A 14 -1.51 3.19 1.78
N ARG A 15 -0.55 3.16 2.70
CA ARG A 15 0.84 3.41 2.40
C ARG A 15 1.61 2.10 2.38
N LEU A 16 2.27 1.82 1.27
CA LEU A 16 3.21 0.71 1.11
C LEU A 16 4.62 1.29 1.20
N THR A 17 5.43 0.77 2.11
CA THR A 17 6.82 1.24 2.29
C THR A 17 7.71 0.11 2.76
N LEU A 18 9.03 0.24 2.60
CA LEU A 18 9.96 -0.78 3.03
C LEU A 18 10.03 -0.87 4.56
N LYS A 19 10.14 -2.09 5.08
CA LYS A 19 10.47 -2.32 6.49
C LYS A 19 11.88 -1.75 6.77
N PRO A 20 12.10 -1.14 7.95
CA PRO A 20 13.43 -0.71 8.34
C PRO A 20 14.41 -1.88 8.33
N GLY A 21 15.55 -1.70 7.65
CA GLY A 21 16.58 -2.75 7.54
C GLY A 21 16.24 -3.89 6.59
N ALA A 22 15.19 -3.77 5.77
CA ALA A 22 14.94 -4.73 4.70
C ALA A 22 16.07 -4.71 3.65
N SER A 23 16.44 -5.90 3.18
CA SER A 23 17.33 -6.06 2.03
C SER A 23 16.64 -5.54 0.76
N ILE A 24 17.29 -4.63 0.05
CA ILE A 24 16.76 -4.04 -1.18
C ILE A 24 16.82 -5.04 -2.33
N ASP A 25 17.92 -5.78 -2.45
CA ASP A 25 18.12 -6.74 -3.53
C ASP A 25 17.06 -7.85 -3.47
N ASP A 26 16.84 -8.42 -2.28
CA ASP A 26 15.79 -9.44 -2.07
C ASP A 26 14.39 -8.88 -2.34
N PHE A 27 14.16 -7.61 -2.02
CA PHE A 27 12.87 -6.96 -2.30
C PHE A 27 12.66 -6.77 -3.80
N LEU A 28 13.68 -6.35 -4.55
CA LEU A 28 13.60 -6.18 -6.00
C LEU A 28 13.34 -7.52 -6.68
N ASP A 29 14.07 -8.57 -6.28
CA ASP A 29 13.87 -9.92 -6.81
C ASP A 29 12.44 -10.42 -6.59
N GLU A 30 11.89 -10.28 -5.37
CA GLU A 30 10.50 -10.65 -5.08
C GLU A 30 9.49 -9.78 -5.84
N LEU A 31 9.76 -8.48 -6.00
CA LEU A 31 8.88 -7.55 -6.71
C LEU A 31 8.85 -7.86 -8.22
N GLU A 32 9.98 -8.21 -8.82
CA GLU A 32 10.08 -8.61 -10.23
C GLU A 32 9.36 -9.93 -10.50
N GLN A 33 9.49 -10.90 -9.59
CA GLN A 33 8.92 -12.24 -9.76
C GLN A 33 7.42 -12.32 -9.44
N VAL A 34 6.98 -11.63 -8.37
CA VAL A 34 5.64 -11.81 -7.79
C VAL A 34 4.82 -10.52 -7.83
N GLY A 35 5.47 -9.37 -7.66
CA GLY A 35 4.81 -8.08 -7.59
C GLY A 35 4.02 -7.87 -6.29
N ILE A 36 3.09 -6.92 -6.33
CA ILE A 36 2.17 -6.62 -5.22
C ILE A 36 0.75 -6.79 -5.74
N TRP A 37 -0.04 -7.61 -5.06
CA TRP A 37 -1.43 -7.87 -5.42
C TRP A 37 -2.37 -7.06 -4.55
N ILE A 38 -3.24 -6.28 -5.19
CA ILE A 38 -4.32 -5.54 -4.53
C ILE A 38 -5.64 -6.05 -5.08
N THR A 39 -6.43 -6.68 -4.22
CA THR A 39 -7.71 -7.28 -4.60
C THR A 39 -8.86 -6.57 -3.88
N VAL A 40 -9.86 -6.13 -4.65
CA VAL A 40 -11.16 -5.73 -4.08
C VAL A 40 -11.95 -7.01 -3.77
N VAL A 41 -12.01 -7.37 -2.49
CA VAL A 41 -12.71 -8.58 -2.03
C VAL A 41 -14.22 -8.38 -2.05
N GLN A 42 -14.68 -7.19 -1.63
CA GLN A 42 -16.09 -6.85 -1.57
C GLN A 42 -16.25 -5.33 -1.58
N THR A 43 -17.38 -4.85 -2.11
CA THR A 43 -17.84 -3.48 -1.92
C THR A 43 -19.22 -3.46 -1.27
N ASP A 44 -19.43 -2.56 -0.31
CA ASP A 44 -20.71 -2.37 0.38
C ASP A 44 -20.81 -0.94 0.92
N GLY A 45 -21.94 -0.27 0.69
CA GLY A 45 -22.26 1.02 1.33
C GLY A 45 -21.17 2.10 1.29
N GLY A 46 -20.43 2.22 0.17
CA GLY A 46 -19.33 3.17 0.03
C GLY A 46 -18.01 2.74 0.71
N ARG A 47 -17.91 1.48 1.12
CA ARG A 47 -16.73 0.84 1.70
C ARG A 47 -16.27 -0.31 0.80
N ALA A 48 -14.98 -0.35 0.49
CA ALA A 48 -14.33 -1.45 -0.20
C ALA A 48 -13.50 -2.26 0.80
N ARG A 49 -13.69 -3.58 0.83
CA ARG A 49 -12.79 -4.52 1.52
C ARG A 49 -11.67 -4.88 0.56
N LEU A 50 -10.45 -4.50 0.90
CA LEU A 50 -9.25 -4.74 0.12
C LEU A 50 -8.42 -5.84 0.77
N ALA A 51 -7.87 -6.74 -0.05
CA ALA A 51 -6.79 -7.64 0.34
C ALA A 51 -5.51 -7.20 -0.36
N ILE A 52 -4.43 -7.07 0.40
CA ILE A 52 -3.11 -6.72 -0.11
C ILE A 52 -2.18 -7.89 0.22
N GLU A 53 -1.58 -8.44 -0.83
CA GLU A 53 -0.57 -9.49 -0.73
C GLU A 53 0.73 -8.92 -1.29
N ALA A 54 1.78 -8.95 -0.48
CA ALA A 54 3.03 -8.27 -0.77
C ALA A 54 4.25 -9.06 -0.26
N PRO A 55 5.44 -8.81 -0.85
CA PRO A 55 6.74 -9.22 -0.32
C PRO A 55 6.88 -8.92 1.16
N GLU A 56 7.58 -9.77 1.90
CA GLU A 56 7.71 -9.61 3.36
C GLU A 56 8.53 -8.40 3.77
N GLN A 57 9.31 -7.86 2.86
CA GLN A 57 10.11 -6.66 2.98
C GLN A 57 9.22 -5.39 3.01
N LEU A 58 7.96 -5.49 2.57
CA LEU A 58 7.01 -4.39 2.61
C LEU A 58 6.25 -4.31 3.95
N LEU A 59 6.01 -3.07 4.33
CA LEU A 59 5.23 -2.63 5.47
C LEU A 59 3.97 -1.95 4.92
N VAL A 60 2.81 -2.50 5.25
CA VAL A 60 1.51 -2.01 4.81
C VAL A 60 0.87 -1.21 5.95
N LEU A 61 0.92 0.12 5.84
CA LEU A 61 0.37 1.04 6.83
C LEU A 61 -0.98 1.57 6.40
N ARG A 62 -1.86 1.67 7.40
CA ARG A 62 -3.07 2.48 7.32
C ARG A 62 -2.70 3.94 7.56
N ASP A 63 -3.12 4.82 6.67
CA ASP A 63 -2.70 6.23 6.68
C ASP A 63 -3.05 6.93 8.01
N GLU A 64 -4.19 6.58 8.60
CA GLU A 64 -4.65 7.12 9.88
C GLU A 64 -3.73 6.80 11.07
N LEU A 65 -2.78 5.87 10.92
CA LEU A 65 -1.85 5.46 11.97
C LEU A 65 -0.48 6.15 11.87
N ILE A 66 -0.26 7.04 10.90
CA ILE A 66 1.03 7.70 10.68
C ILE A 66 0.96 9.15 11.20
N PRO A 67 1.60 9.47 12.34
CA PRO A 67 1.64 10.84 12.85
C PRO A 67 2.40 11.75 11.86
N GLY A 68 1.77 12.86 11.44
CA GLY A 68 2.41 13.89 10.61
C GLY A 68 2.46 13.60 9.10
N HIS A 69 1.61 12.71 8.58
CA HIS A 69 1.58 12.45 7.14
C HIS A 69 1.04 13.65 6.34
N GLU A 70 1.87 14.20 5.44
CA GLU A 70 1.37 15.00 4.33
C GLU A 70 0.66 14.07 3.35
N SER A 71 -0.60 14.34 3.05
CA SER A 71 -1.41 13.52 2.14
C SER A 71 -0.69 13.31 0.81
N PHE A 72 -0.77 12.10 0.26
CA PHE A 72 -0.17 11.73 -1.04
C PHE A 72 -0.52 12.73 -2.16
N VAL A 73 -1.69 13.37 -2.07
CA VAL A 73 -2.15 14.46 -2.97
C VAL A 73 -1.15 15.62 -3.06
N LYS A 74 -0.45 15.96 -1.97
CA LYS A 74 0.62 16.98 -2.00
C LYS A 74 1.90 16.47 -2.68
N LEU A 75 2.24 15.19 -2.48
CA LEU A 75 3.47 14.58 -2.99
C LEU A 75 3.41 14.30 -4.51
N THR A 76 2.22 14.02 -5.05
CA THR A 76 2.03 13.73 -6.48
C THR A 76 1.45 14.87 -7.29
N ALA A 77 1.27 16.07 -6.72
CA ALA A 77 0.86 17.26 -7.47
C ALA A 77 1.83 17.62 -8.62
N GLY A 78 3.05 17.03 -8.64
CA GLY A 78 4.01 17.13 -9.74
C GLY A 78 3.97 16.00 -10.79
N PHE A 79 3.15 14.96 -10.61
CA PHE A 79 3.08 13.80 -11.53
C PHE A 79 2.00 13.92 -12.62
N GLU A 80 1.13 14.93 -12.59
CA GLU A 80 0.08 15.15 -13.62
C GLU A 80 0.57 15.80 -14.94
N ARG A 81 1.87 15.69 -15.28
CA ARG A 81 2.35 16.12 -16.60
C ARG A 81 3.38 15.15 -17.17
N SER A 82 2.91 14.13 -17.88
CA SER A 82 3.65 13.44 -18.95
C SER A 82 2.65 12.77 -19.88
#